data_AF-Q19JA1-F1
#
_entry.id   AF-Q19JA1-F1
#
_cell.length_a   1.000
_cell.length_b   1.000
_cell.length_c   1.000
_cell.angle_alpha   90.00
_cell.angle_beta   90.00
_cell.angle_gamma   90.00
#
_symmetry.space_group_name_H-M   'P 1'
#
loop_
_entity.id
_entity.type
_entity.pdbx_description
1 polymer ?
#
loop_
_entity_poly.entity_id
_entity_poly.type
_entity_poly.pdbx_seq_one_letter_code
_entity_poly.pdbx_strand_id
1 'polypeptide(L)' 'MAKFAGSIALEVLFLVVAQFEEITMRVEARTCQRASQTWKGVCFRNEKCRNNCLREKARTGNCKYVFRACICYFPC' A
#
# COMPACT_ATOMS: atom_id res chain seq x y z
N MET A 1 49.88 -12.67 -14.26
CA MET A 1 49.01 -13.27 -13.23
C MET A 1 48.30 -12.22 -12.35
N ALA A 2 48.97 -11.16 -11.86
CA ALA A 2 48.35 -10.17 -10.96
C ALA A 2 47.28 -9.24 -11.58
N LYS A 3 47.36 -8.95 -12.89
CA LYS A 3 46.39 -8.09 -13.59
C LYS A 3 44.99 -8.71 -13.72
N PHE A 4 44.92 -10.05 -13.87
CA PHE A 4 43.65 -10.77 -14.01
C PHE A 4 42.90 -10.89 -12.69
N ALA A 5 43.62 -11.09 -11.58
CA ALA A 5 43.03 -11.18 -10.25
C ALA A 5 42.37 -9.86 -9.80
N GLY A 6 42.97 -8.72 -10.17
CA GLY A 6 42.42 -7.39 -9.87
C GLY A 6 41.11 -7.09 -10.60
N SER A 7 41.00 -7.47 -11.88
CA SER A 7 39.75 -7.33 -12.64
C SER A 7 38.62 -8.21 -12.10
N ILE A 8 38.93 -9.47 -11.76
CA ILE A 8 37.92 -10.40 -11.21
C ILE A 8 37.42 -9.91 -9.84
N ALA A 9 38.32 -9.40 -9.00
CA ALA A 9 37.94 -8.84 -7.70
C ALA A 9 37.01 -7.63 -7.82
N LEU A 10 37.20 -6.79 -8.83
CA LEU A 10 36.36 -5.61 -9.07
C LEU A 10 34.95 -6.00 -9.55
N GLU A 11 34.85 -6.97 -10.44
CA GLU A 11 33.57 -7.51 -10.92
C GLU A 11 32.77 -8.18 -9.78
N VAL A 12 33.45 -8.97 -8.94
CA VAL A 12 32.81 -9.59 -7.77
C VAL A 12 32.34 -8.54 -6.77
N LEU A 13 33.12 -7.48 -6.55
CA LEU A 13 32.73 -6.37 -5.68
C LEU A 13 31.50 -5.63 -6.23
N PHE A 14 31.44 -5.39 -7.54
CA PHE A 14 30.30 -4.75 -8.19
C PHE A 14 29.01 -5.59 -8.06
N LEU A 15 29.12 -6.92 -8.23
CA LEU A 15 28.01 -7.86 -8.04
C LEU A 15 27.51 -7.88 -6.59
N VAL A 16 28.40 -7.76 -5.61
CA VAL A 16 28.01 -7.72 -4.18
C VAL A 16 27.24 -6.44 -3.86
N VAL A 17 27.68 -5.27 -4.36
CA VAL A 17 27.00 -3.98 -4.10
C VAL A 17 25.61 -3.94 -4.73
N ALA A 18 25.42 -4.54 -5.91
CA ALA A 18 24.13 -4.58 -6.60
C ALA A 18 23.02 -5.32 -5.82
N GLN A 19 23.36 -6.20 -4.86
CA GLN A 19 22.39 -6.94 -4.04
C GLN A 19 21.81 -6.10 -2.88
N PHE A 20 22.39 -4.94 -2.55
CA PHE A 20 21.99 -4.14 -1.38
C PHE A 20 20.88 -3.10 -1.68
N GLU A 21 20.46 -2.95 -2.92
CA GLU A 21 19.53 -1.87 -3.35
C GLU A 21 18.07 -2.07 -2.88
N GLU A 22 17.68 -3.24 -2.36
CA GLU A 22 16.26 -3.57 -2.13
C GLU A 22 15.82 -3.77 -0.67
N ILE A 23 16.53 -3.23 0.33
CA ILE A 23 15.97 -3.15 1.70
C ILE A 23 15.17 -1.85 1.85
N THR A 24 14.20 -1.62 0.96
CA THR A 24 13.17 -0.61 1.19
C THR A 24 12.09 -1.23 2.06
N MET A 25 12.16 -0.98 3.37
CA MET A 25 11.05 -1.29 4.27
C MET A 25 9.84 -0.46 3.82
N ARG A 26 8.90 -1.08 3.11
CA ARG A 26 7.61 -0.48 2.77
C ARG A 26 6.85 -0.25 4.07
N VAL A 27 6.92 0.96 4.61
CA VAL A 27 6.01 1.39 5.66
C VAL A 27 4.64 1.56 5.01
N GLU A 28 3.78 0.55 5.14
CA GLU A 28 2.37 0.72 4.80
C GLU A 28 1.81 1.85 5.68
N ALA A 29 1.27 2.89 5.03
CA ALA A 29 0.62 3.98 5.74
C ALA A 29 -0.50 3.37 6.62
N ARG A 30 -0.54 3.78 7.89
CA ARG A 30 -1.60 3.31 8.79
C ARG A 30 -2.95 3.72 8.19
N THR A 31 -3.92 2.83 8.26
CA THR A 31 -5.27 3.12 7.78
C THR A 31 -6.24 3.06 8.95
N CYS A 32 -7.02 4.13 9.14
CA CYS A 32 -8.13 4.10 10.08
C CYS A 32 -9.43 3.83 9.34
N GLN A 33 -10.24 2.95 9.89
CA GLN A 33 -11.60 2.70 9.42
C GLN A 33 -12.61 3.58 10.16
N ARG A 34 -13.54 4.18 9.44
CA ARG A 34 -14.69 4.93 9.99
C ARG A 34 -15.93 4.63 9.16
N ALA A 35 -17.11 4.60 9.80
CA ALA A 35 -18.35 4.58 9.04
C ALA A 35 -18.50 5.88 8.24
N SER A 36 -19.00 5.77 7.01
CA SER A 36 -19.31 6.93 6.18
C SER A 36 -20.35 7.82 6.88
N GLN A 37 -20.09 9.13 6.91
CA GLN A 37 -21.02 10.11 7.49
C GLN A 37 -22.11 10.54 6.50
N THR A 38 -21.85 10.38 5.21
CA THR A 38 -22.74 10.85 4.14
C THR A 38 -23.52 9.71 3.47
N TRP A 39 -23.12 8.46 3.67
CA TRP A 39 -23.81 7.29 3.14
C TRP A 39 -25.18 7.14 3.79
N LYS A 40 -26.21 6.92 2.97
CA LYS A 40 -27.58 6.72 3.43
C LYS A 40 -28.05 5.32 3.09
N GLY A 41 -28.63 4.66 4.10
CA GLY A 41 -29.24 3.34 3.96
C GLY A 41 -28.23 2.19 3.89
N VAL A 42 -28.72 1.06 3.39
CA VAL A 42 -28.04 -0.22 3.46
C VAL A 42 -26.99 -0.36 2.36
N CYS A 43 -25.78 -0.75 2.73
CA CYS A 43 -24.65 -0.91 1.80
C CYS A 43 -24.67 -2.29 1.15
N PHE A 44 -24.90 -2.33 -0.17
CA PHE A 44 -24.85 -3.55 -0.99
C PHE A 44 -23.85 -3.50 -2.13
N ARG A 45 -23.36 -2.30 -2.49
CA ARG A 45 -22.48 -2.08 -3.64
C ARG A 45 -21.18 -1.44 -3.18
N ASN A 46 -20.12 -2.23 -3.15
CA ASN A 46 -18.78 -1.78 -2.74
C ASN A 46 -18.30 -0.60 -3.57
N GLU A 47 -18.53 -0.61 -4.89
CA GLU A 47 -18.11 0.48 -5.77
C GLU A 47 -18.79 1.81 -5.44
N LYS A 48 -20.09 1.80 -5.16
CA LYS A 48 -20.82 3.01 -4.75
C LYS A 48 -20.32 3.52 -3.41
N CYS A 49 -20.08 2.61 -2.45
CA CYS A 49 -19.50 2.97 -1.16
C CYS A 49 -18.11 3.57 -1.30
N ARG A 50 -17.22 2.95 -2.10
CA ARG A 50 -15.89 3.47 -2.41
C ARG A 50 -15.97 4.88 -2.99
N ASN A 51 -16.79 5.10 -4.02
CA ASN A 51 -16.95 6.41 -4.65
C ASN A 51 -17.47 7.47 -3.67
N ASN A 52 -18.34 7.09 -2.73
CA ASN A 52 -18.78 7.97 -1.67
C ASN A 52 -17.66 8.31 -0.67
N CYS A 53 -16.92 7.30 -0.22
CA CYS A 53 -15.77 7.46 0.67
C CYS A 53 -14.67 8.35 0.06
N LEU A 54 -14.44 8.27 -1.25
CA LEU A 54 -13.52 9.17 -1.95
C LEU A 54 -13.97 10.65 -1.86
N ARG A 55 -15.29 10.92 -1.88
CA ARG A 55 -15.84 12.27 -1.66
C ARG A 55 -15.62 12.74 -0.23
N GLU A 56 -15.61 11.82 0.73
CA GLU A 56 -15.28 12.09 2.14
C GLU A 56 -13.78 12.23 2.41
N LYS A 57 -12.92 12.19 1.38
CA LYS A 57 -11.44 12.23 1.49
C LYS A 57 -10.80 10.97 2.06
N ALA A 58 -11.50 9.83 2.02
CA ALA A 58 -10.90 8.54 2.30
C ALA A 58 -10.04 8.05 1.11
N ARG A 59 -9.14 7.09 1.36
CA ARG A 59 -8.39 6.39 0.30
C ARG A 59 -9.25 5.37 -0.43
N THR A 60 -10.13 4.68 0.30
CA THR A 60 -11.02 3.67 -0.25
C THR A 60 -12.20 3.41 0.71
N GLY A 61 -13.12 2.53 0.31
CA GLY A 61 -14.23 2.09 1.16
C GLY A 61 -14.94 0.87 0.60
N ASN A 62 -15.59 0.12 1.48
CA ASN A 62 -16.38 -1.05 1.11
C ASN A 62 -17.57 -1.26 2.06
N CYS A 63 -18.55 -2.05 1.60
CA CYS A 63 -19.67 -2.46 2.43
C CYS A 63 -19.21 -3.56 3.40
N LYS A 64 -19.51 -3.39 4.69
CA LYS A 64 -19.40 -4.47 5.67
C LYS A 64 -20.73 -5.19 5.79
N TYR A 65 -20.75 -6.47 5.42
CA TYR A 65 -21.98 -7.29 5.41
C TYR A 65 -22.65 -7.44 6.78
N VAL A 66 -21.86 -7.47 7.87
CA VAL A 66 -22.37 -7.65 9.25
C VAL A 66 -23.30 -6.50 9.66
N PHE A 67 -22.87 -5.26 9.44
CA PHE A 67 -23.64 -4.06 9.82
C PHE A 67 -24.38 -3.43 8.64
N ARG A 68 -24.22 -4.03 7.44
CA ARG A 68 -24.59 -3.47 6.14
C ARG A 68 -24.27 -1.97 6.00
N ALA A 69 -23.16 -1.55 6.59
CA ALA A 69 -22.69 -0.17 6.62
C ALA A 69 -21.57 0.05 5.60
N CYS A 70 -21.49 1.26 5.05
CA CYS A 70 -20.36 1.69 4.25
C CYS A 70 -19.21 2.12 5.17
N ILE A 71 -18.08 1.43 5.10
CA ILE A 71 -16.88 1.75 5.88
C ILE A 71 -15.83 2.36 4.96
N CYS A 72 -15.32 3.51 5.36
CA CYS A 72 -14.29 4.26 4.66
C CYS A 72 -12.93 4.10 5.37
N TYR A 73 -11.85 4.05 4.60
CA TYR A 73 -10.49 3.91 5.08
C TYR A 73 -9.69 5.18 4.81
N PHE A 74 -9.33 5.88 5.88
CA PHE A 74 -8.60 7.14 5.85
C PHE A 74 -7.11 6.91 6.10
N PRO A 75 -6.25 7.77 5.53
CA PRO A 75 -4.86 7.82 5.97
C PRO A 75 -4.81 8.24 7.45
N CYS A 76 -4.01 7.50 8.20
CA CYS A 76 -3.54 7.78 9.53
C CYS A 76 -2.02 7.60 9.55
#